data_AF-A0A6G3TGW3-F1
#
_entry.id   AF-A0A6G3TGW3-F1
#
_cell.length_a   1.000
_cell.length_b   1.000
_cell.length_c   1.000
_cell.angle_alpha   90.00
_cell.angle_beta   90.00
_cell.angle_gamma   90.00
#
_symmetry.space_group_name_H-M   'P 1'
#
loop_
_entity.id
_entity.type
_entity.pdbx_description
1 polymer ?
#
loop_
_entity_poly.entity_id
_entity_poly.type
_entity_poly.pdbx_seq_one_letter_code
_entity_poly.pdbx_strand_id
1 'polypeptide(L)'
;MTAFILVSGMFTGTHIWQDTAARLTARGAEAHTVALTGLDGPRAAAAPGVDLETHIADVLAVIDSVGAAGDRRIVLVGHDYGIHPAVGAADRRAERVDRIVHLDSGLPR
;
A
#
# COMPACT_ATOMS: atom_id res chain seq x y z
N MET A 1 -4.66 -1.60 17.70
CA MET A 1 -3.26 -1.71 17.23
C MET A 1 -3.16 -1.01 15.88
N THR A 2 -2.01 -0.41 15.53
CA THR A 2 -1.85 0.30 14.24
C THR A 2 -1.32 -0.68 13.19
N ALA A 3 -1.95 -0.71 12.02
CA ALA A 3 -1.47 -1.44 10.86
C ALA A 3 -1.03 -0.46 9.78
N PHE A 4 0.22 -0.58 9.37
CA PHE A 4 0.79 0.19 8.26
C PHE A 4 0.69 -0.64 6.99
N ILE A 5 0.05 -0.07 5.97
CA ILE A 5 -0.01 -0.65 4.63
C ILE A 5 0.94 0.17 3.75
N LEU A 6 2.01 -0.46 3.29
CA LEU A 6 3.15 0.17 2.62
C LEU A 6 3.08 -0.10 1.11
N VAL A 7 2.86 0.95 0.33
CA VAL A 7 2.65 0.88 -1.12
C VAL A 7 3.87 1.46 -1.84
N SER A 8 4.56 0.61 -2.59
CA SER A 8 5.76 0.96 -3.34
C SER A 8 5.47 1.77 -4.61
N GLY A 9 6.48 2.52 -5.05
CA GLY A 9 6.46 3.25 -6.31
C GLY A 9 6.82 2.37 -7.50
N MET A 10 6.91 2.98 -8.67
CA MET A 10 7.36 2.28 -9.88
C MET A 10 8.84 1.89 -9.76
N PHE A 11 9.22 0.78 -10.39
CA PHE A 11 10.60 0.26 -10.45
C PHE A 11 11.23 -0.13 -9.10
N THR A 12 10.45 -0.12 -8.02
CA THR A 12 10.93 -0.56 -6.70
C THR A 12 10.32 -1.92 -6.32
N GLY A 13 9.02 -1.99 -6.03
CA GLY A 13 8.40 -3.21 -5.47
C GLY A 13 8.57 -3.33 -3.95
N THR A 14 8.15 -4.44 -3.36
CA THR A 14 7.97 -4.58 -1.90
C THR A 14 9.28 -4.59 -1.10
N HIS A 15 10.38 -4.95 -1.74
CA HIS A 15 11.69 -5.10 -1.10
C HIS A 15 12.20 -3.82 -0.40
N ILE A 16 11.82 -2.62 -0.90
CA ILE A 16 12.26 -1.34 -0.29
C ILE A 16 11.73 -1.14 1.13
N TRP A 17 10.69 -1.87 1.51
CA TRP A 17 10.04 -1.72 2.80
C TRP A 17 10.57 -2.65 3.88
N GLN A 18 11.47 -3.59 3.56
CA GLN A 18 11.92 -4.64 4.50
C GLN A 18 12.40 -4.06 5.84
N ASP A 19 13.32 -3.09 5.80
CA ASP A 19 13.85 -2.45 7.00
C ASP A 19 12.79 -1.64 7.76
N THR A 20 11.93 -0.93 7.03
CA THR A 20 10.86 -0.11 7.61
C THR A 20 9.82 -1.00 8.30
N ALA A 21 9.37 -2.06 7.64
CA ALA A 21 8.44 -3.04 8.19
C ALA A 21 9.01 -3.70 9.44
N ALA A 22 10.28 -4.14 9.40
CA ALA A 22 10.94 -4.71 10.57
C ALA A 22 10.96 -3.75 11.77
N ARG A 23 11.27 -2.46 11.53
CA ARG A 23 11.29 -1.43 12.59
C ARG A 23 9.89 -1.13 13.14
N LEU A 24 8.86 -1.11 12.30
CA LEU A 24 7.47 -0.92 12.73
C LEU A 24 7.00 -2.08 13.59
N THR A 25 7.26 -3.31 13.16
CA THR A 25 6.94 -4.54 13.91
C THR A 25 7.68 -4.59 15.24
N ALA A 26 8.97 -4.23 15.27
CA ALA A 26 9.74 -4.14 16.51
C ALA A 26 9.17 -3.12 17.52
N ARG A 27 8.34 -2.17 17.06
CA ARG A 27 7.63 -1.22 17.91
C ARG A 27 6.16 -1.61 18.19
N GLY A 28 5.76 -2.83 17.87
CA GLY A 28 4.43 -3.36 18.16
C GLY A 28 3.33 -2.92 17.20
N ALA A 29 3.69 -2.39 16.02
CA ALA A 29 2.74 -2.17 14.94
C ALA A 29 2.68 -3.40 14.02
N GLU A 30 1.62 -3.52 13.22
CA GLU A 30 1.63 -4.41 12.06
C GLU A 30 2.15 -3.66 10.82
N ALA A 31 2.85 -4.34 9.94
CA ALA A 31 3.32 -3.79 8.68
C ALA A 31 3.02 -4.78 7.54
N HIS A 32 2.32 -4.30 6.52
CA HIS A 32 1.87 -5.07 5.36
C HIS A 32 2.37 -4.36 4.10
N THR A 33 3.14 -5.05 3.26
CA THR A 33 3.64 -4.49 2.00
C THR A 33 2.73 -4.90 0.86
N VAL A 34 2.36 -3.95 0.00
CA VAL A 34 1.53 -4.24 -1.18
C VAL A 34 2.42 -4.55 -2.38
N ALA A 35 2.28 -5.77 -2.91
CA ALA A 35 2.89 -6.17 -4.17
C ALA A 35 1.96 -5.75 -5.32
N LEU A 36 2.21 -4.56 -5.89
CA LEU A 36 1.42 -4.06 -7.01
C LEU A 36 1.63 -4.95 -8.25
N THR A 37 0.52 -5.39 -8.83
CA THR A 37 0.47 -6.24 -10.01
C THR A 37 1.28 -5.63 -11.14
N GLY A 38 2.24 -6.38 -11.69
CA GLY A 38 3.07 -5.88 -12.79
C GLY A 38 4.14 -4.86 -12.40
N LEU A 39 4.33 -4.56 -11.10
CA LEU A 39 5.41 -3.69 -10.61
C LEU A 39 6.35 -4.36 -9.60
N ASP A 40 5.95 -5.49 -8.99
CA ASP A 40 6.81 -6.25 -8.06
C ASP A 40 7.45 -7.48 -8.75
N GLY A 41 8.79 -7.55 -8.72
CA GLY A 41 9.57 -8.70 -9.18
C GLY A 41 10.27 -8.57 -10.55
N PRO A 42 11.29 -9.41 -10.82
CA PRO A 42 12.24 -9.26 -11.95
C PRO A 42 11.64 -9.54 -13.35
N ARG A 43 10.38 -9.98 -13.40
CA ARG A 43 9.67 -10.36 -14.64
C ARG A 43 8.29 -9.72 -14.73
N ALA A 44 8.09 -8.63 -14.00
CA ALA A 44 6.89 -7.81 -14.05
C ALA A 44 6.81 -7.06 -15.40
N ALA A 45 6.82 -7.82 -16.49
CA ALA A 45 6.38 -7.33 -17.78
C ALA A 45 4.91 -7.02 -17.61
N ALA A 46 4.54 -5.75 -17.79
CA ALA A 46 3.16 -5.29 -17.77
C ALA A 46 2.30 -6.29 -18.55
N ALA A 47 1.46 -7.06 -17.83
CA ALA A 47 0.45 -7.86 -18.48
C ALA A 47 -0.48 -6.88 -19.23
N PRO A 48 -0.96 -7.22 -20.44
CA PRO A 48 -1.93 -6.38 -21.13
C PRO A 48 -3.11 -6.09 -20.19
N GLY A 49 -3.46 -4.82 -20.01
CA GLY A 49 -4.60 -4.41 -19.19
C GLY A 49 -4.30 -4.09 -17.72
N VAL A 50 -3.03 -4.02 -17.30
CA VAL A 50 -2.70 -3.45 -15.98
C VAL A 50 -2.83 -1.92 -16.04
N ASP A 51 -3.64 -1.37 -15.14
CA ASP A 51 -3.92 0.05 -15.00
C ASP A 51 -4.01 0.49 -13.52
N LEU A 52 -4.41 1.74 -13.29
CA LEU A 52 -4.54 2.27 -11.93
C LEU A 52 -5.63 1.53 -11.11
N GLU A 53 -6.73 1.11 -11.74
CA GLU A 53 -7.80 0.37 -11.06
C GLU A 53 -7.31 -1.00 -10.61
N THR A 54 -6.44 -1.64 -11.40
CA THR A 54 -5.74 -2.87 -11.01
C THR A 54 -4.93 -2.66 -9.73
N HIS A 55 -4.11 -1.60 -9.68
CA HIS A 55 -3.32 -1.30 -8.49
C HIS A 55 -4.15 -0.87 -7.28
N ILE A 56 -5.28 -0.18 -7.50
CA ILE A 56 -6.23 0.14 -6.42
C ILE A 56 -6.80 -1.16 -5.84
N ALA A 57 -7.16 -2.13 -6.68
CA ALA A 57 -7.66 -3.42 -6.24
C ALA A 57 -6.63 -4.18 -5.39
N ASP A 58 -5.34 -4.12 -5.77
CA ASP A 58 -4.26 -4.72 -4.97
C ASP A 58 -4.19 -4.11 -3.56
N VAL A 59 -4.30 -2.79 -3.44
CA VAL A 59 -4.30 -2.11 -2.13
C VAL A 59 -5.57 -2.43 -1.33
N LEU A 60 -6.73 -2.45 -1.98
CA LEU A 60 -8.01 -2.82 -1.35
C LEU A 60 -7.98 -4.23 -0.76
N ALA A 61 -7.41 -5.19 -1.48
CA ALA A 61 -7.30 -6.56 -1.00
C ALA A 61 -6.54 -6.63 0.34
N VAL A 62 -5.49 -5.81 0.51
CA VAL A 62 -4.75 -5.73 1.77
C VAL A 62 -5.54 -5.00 2.86
N ILE A 63 -6.20 -3.88 2.53
CA ILE A 63 -7.08 -3.17 3.48
C ILE A 63 -8.17 -4.10 4.03
N ASP A 64 -8.85 -4.82 3.14
CA ASP A 64 -9.95 -5.71 3.50
C ASP A 64 -9.45 -6.91 4.34
N SER A 65 -8.28 -7.45 3.99
CA SER A 65 -7.63 -8.52 4.78
C SER A 65 -7.27 -8.05 6.20
N VAL A 66 -6.69 -6.85 6.34
CA VAL A 66 -6.31 -6.26 7.63
C VAL A 66 -7.55 -5.90 8.47
N GLY A 67 -8.58 -5.35 7.83
CA GLY A 67 -9.83 -4.93 8.46
C GLY A 67 -10.69 -6.10 8.95
N ALA A 68 -10.63 -7.26 8.31
CA ALA A 68 -11.40 -8.44 8.70
C ALA A 68 -11.01 -8.98 10.10
N ALA A 69 -9.79 -8.74 10.55
CA ALA A 69 -9.27 -9.32 11.80
C ALA A 69 -9.55 -8.47 13.06
N GLY A 70 -10.47 -7.49 13.01
CA GLY A 70 -10.84 -6.61 14.14
C GLY A 70 -10.54 -5.11 13.94
N ASP A 71 -10.80 -4.28 14.96
CA ASP A 71 -10.58 -2.82 14.91
C ASP A 71 -9.08 -2.46 14.96
N ARG A 72 -8.47 -2.38 13.79
CA ARG A 72 -7.12 -1.83 13.58
C ARG A 72 -7.20 -0.40 13.09
N ARG A 73 -6.26 0.42 13.57
CA ARG A 73 -6.03 1.75 13.02
C ARG A 73 -5.20 1.61 11.74
N ILE A 74 -5.76 1.87 10.57
CA ILE A 74 -5.04 1.69 9.29
C ILE A 74 -4.34 2.99 8.89
N VAL A 75 -3.04 2.88 8.63
CA VAL A 75 -2.22 3.94 8.06
C VAL A 75 -1.74 3.48 6.69
N LEU A 76 -2.23 4.11 5.63
CA LEU A 76 -1.75 3.90 4.26
C LEU A 76 -0.53 4.78 4.01
N VAL A 77 0.56 4.20 3.55
CA VAL A 77 1.79 4.90 3.17
C VAL A 77 2.03 4.67 1.69
N GLY A 78 1.92 5.72 0.89
CA GLY A 78 2.23 5.70 -0.53
C GLY A 78 3.57 6.35 -0.81
N HIS A 79 4.49 5.62 -1.44
CA HIS A 79 5.77 6.15 -1.91
C HIS A 79 5.75 6.36 -3.43
N ASP A 80 6.20 7.53 -3.90
CA ASP A 80 6.23 7.86 -5.34
C ASP A 80 4.86 7.54 -6.00
N TYR A 81 4.81 6.73 -7.07
CA TYR A 81 3.61 6.30 -7.75
C TYR A 81 2.60 5.62 -6.83
N GLY A 82 3.07 4.92 -5.79
CA GLY A 82 2.25 4.17 -4.84
C GLY A 82 1.20 5.03 -4.12
N ILE A 83 1.36 6.36 -4.11
CA ILE A 83 0.35 7.26 -3.56
C ILE A 83 -0.96 7.24 -4.36
N HIS A 84 -0.91 7.05 -5.68
CA HIS A 84 -2.10 7.07 -6.54
C HIS A 84 -3.07 5.94 -6.19
N PRO A 85 -2.66 4.65 -6.18
CA PRO A 85 -3.56 3.58 -5.76
C PRO A 85 -3.91 3.64 -4.27
N ALA A 86 -3.01 4.14 -3.41
CA ALA A 86 -3.30 4.31 -1.99
C ALA A 86 -4.47 5.28 -1.73
N VAL A 87 -4.46 6.45 -2.38
CA VAL A 87 -5.56 7.42 -2.26
C VAL A 87 -6.84 6.89 -2.89
N GLY A 88 -6.76 6.24 -4.06
CA GLY A 88 -7.93 5.63 -4.70
C GLY A 88 -8.57 4.51 -3.87
N ALA A 89 -7.76 3.72 -3.16
CA ALA A 89 -8.26 2.72 -2.22
C ALA A 89 -8.85 3.34 -0.95
N ALA A 90 -8.21 4.40 -0.43
CA ALA A 90 -8.72 5.13 0.73
C ALA A 90 -10.09 5.77 0.47
N ASP A 91 -10.33 6.31 -0.72
CA ASP A 91 -11.64 6.82 -1.13
C ASP A 91 -12.74 5.75 -1.06
N ARG A 92 -12.43 4.53 -1.53
CA ARG A 92 -13.36 3.38 -1.56
C ARG A 92 -13.55 2.70 -0.19
N ARG A 93 -12.71 3.01 0.80
CA ARG A 93 -12.71 2.47 2.17
C ARG A 93 -12.47 3.58 3.20
N ALA A 94 -13.12 4.72 3.02
CA ALA A 94 -12.88 5.91 3.82
C ALA A 94 -13.12 5.68 5.32
N GLU A 95 -14.04 4.77 5.67
CA GLU A 95 -14.34 4.38 7.04
C GLU A 95 -13.30 3.46 7.69
N ARG A 96 -12.36 2.92 6.90
CA ARG A 96 -11.32 2.01 7.37
C ARG A 96 -9.95 2.67 7.50
N VAL A 97 -9.72 3.78 6.82
CA VAL A 97 -8.40 4.42 6.74
C VAL A 97 -8.34 5.63 7.67
N ASP A 98 -7.52 5.55 8.71
CA ASP A 98 -7.35 6.62 9.68
C ASP A 98 -6.37 7.71 9.22
N ARG A 99 -5.43 7.35 8.34
CA ARG A 99 -4.39 8.26 7.86
C ARG A 99 -3.81 7.81 6.53
N ILE A 100 -3.52 8.78 5.68
CA ILE A 100 -2.72 8.61 4.48
C ILE A 100 -1.40 9.37 4.68
N VAL A 101 -0.29 8.72 4.39
CA VAL A 101 1.06 9.29 4.43
C VAL A 101 1.61 9.32 3.01
N HIS A 102 1.89 10.54 2.55
CA HIS A 102 2.55 10.83 1.28
C HIS A 102 4.06 10.82 1.53
N LEU A 103 4.77 9.82 1.03
CA LEU A 103 6.21 9.69 1.21
C LEU A 103 6.93 9.93 -0.12
N ASP A 104 7.68 11.02 -0.23
CA ASP A 104 8.41 11.38 -1.45
C ASP A 104 7.55 11.25 -2.72
N SER A 105 6.29 11.66 -2.60
CA SER A 105 5.26 11.47 -3.61
C SER A 105 4.67 12.82 -4.01
N GLY A 106 4.44 13.03 -5.31
CA GLY A 106 3.63 14.15 -5.77
C GLY A 106 2.21 14.07 -5.19
N LEU A 107 1.60 15.21 -4.89
CA LEU A 107 0.19 15.24 -4.51
C LEU A 107 -0.66 14.84 -5.73
N PRO A 108 -1.52 13.81 -5.64
CA PRO A 108 -2.52 13.54 -6.66
C PRO A 108 -3.38 14.79 -6.86
N ARG A 109 -3.62 15.17 -8.12
CA ARG A 109 -4.50 16.29 -8.50
C ARG A 109 -5.76 15.76 -9.15
#